data_AF-A0A0A2VM62-F1
#
_entry.id   AF-A0A0A2VM62-F1
#
_cell.length_a   1.000
_cell.length_b   1.000
_cell.length_c   1.000
_cell.angle_alpha   90.00
_cell.angle_beta   90.00
_cell.angle_gamma   90.00
#
_symmetry.space_group_name_H-M   'P 1'
#
loop_
_entity.id
_entity.type
_entity.pdbx_description
1 polymer ?
#
loop_
_entity_poly.entity_id
_entity_poly.type
_entity_poly.pdbx_seq_one_letter_code
_entity_poly.pdbx_strand_id
1 'polypeptide(L)'
;MSQPALTTANTLTASYTSPTNEAFAITTPLPSSSSSDKTSHLSALRDAIADAQDTINKELTARMEEDKARDASAAAVDDAKEEENYGEEVQEGDD
;
A
#
# COMPACT_ATOMS: atom_id res chain seq x y z
N MET A 1 1.30 -43.54 -20.87
CA MET A 1 1.03 -42.09 -21.03
C MET A 1 1.29 -41.44 -19.68
N SER A 2 2.44 -40.78 -19.52
CA SER A 2 2.80 -40.10 -18.26
C SER A 2 1.97 -38.84 -18.09
N GLN A 3 1.25 -38.76 -16.97
CA GLN A 3 0.50 -37.58 -16.57
C GLN A 3 1.48 -36.45 -16.19
N PRO A 4 1.26 -35.20 -16.63
CA PRO A 4 2.11 -34.09 -16.21
C PRO A 4 1.86 -33.82 -14.73
N ALA A 5 2.91 -33.92 -13.91
CA ALA A 5 2.85 -33.47 -12.53
C ALA A 5 2.68 -31.94 -12.55
N LEU A 6 1.49 -31.47 -12.19
CA LEU A 6 1.27 -30.07 -11.85
C LEU A 6 2.10 -29.78 -10.60
N THR A 7 3.30 -29.22 -10.80
CA THR A 7 4.06 -28.63 -9.71
C THR A 7 3.35 -27.33 -9.35
N THR A 8 2.49 -27.39 -8.33
CA THR A 8 1.92 -26.17 -7.74
C THR A 8 3.09 -25.34 -7.21
N ALA A 9 3.43 -24.27 -7.93
CA ALA A 9 4.43 -23.32 -7.46
C ALA A 9 3.86 -22.63 -6.22
N ASN A 10 4.43 -22.92 -5.04
CA ASN A 10 4.04 -22.22 -3.83
C ASN A 10 4.49 -20.76 -3.98
N THR A 11 3.60 -19.82 -3.67
CA THR A 11 3.90 -18.38 -3.74
C THR A 11 3.40 -17.72 -2.46
N LEU A 12 4.18 -16.77 -1.96
CA LEU A 12 3.72 -15.82 -0.96
C LEU A 12 3.17 -14.60 -1.70
N THR A 13 1.95 -14.21 -1.38
CA THR A 13 1.31 -13.04 -1.98
C THR A 13 0.79 -12.08 -0.93
N ALA A 14 0.84 -10.79 -1.24
CA ALA A 14 0.18 -9.74 -0.48
C ALA A 14 -0.38 -8.71 -1.46
N SER A 15 -1.55 -8.16 -1.17
CA SER A 15 -2.18 -7.13 -1.98
C SER A 15 -2.72 -6.02 -1.10
N TYR A 16 -2.43 -4.78 -1.46
CA TYR A 16 -2.93 -3.59 -0.82
C TYR A 16 -3.76 -2.78 -1.79
N THR A 17 -4.90 -2.28 -1.30
CA THR A 17 -5.78 -1.37 -2.01
C THR A 17 -6.20 -0.24 -1.08
N SER A 18 -6.38 0.95 -1.65
CA SER A 18 -6.86 2.13 -0.93
C SER A 18 -7.74 2.98 -1.85
N PRO A 19 -8.73 3.72 -1.30
CA PRO A 19 -9.51 4.69 -2.08
C PRO A 19 -8.68 5.90 -2.55
N THR A 20 -7.62 6.24 -1.82
CA THR A 20 -6.87 7.49 -2.00
C THR A 20 -5.43 7.28 -2.45
N ASN A 21 -4.90 6.07 -2.28
CA ASN A 21 -3.51 5.73 -2.59
C ASN A 21 -3.43 4.60 -3.61
N GLU A 22 -2.39 4.64 -4.45
CA GLU A 22 -2.12 3.63 -5.47
C GLU A 22 -1.96 2.23 -4.86
N ALA A 23 -2.60 1.25 -5.50
CA ALA A 23 -2.55 -0.15 -5.09
C ALA A 23 -1.15 -0.74 -5.31
N PHE A 24 -0.77 -1.72 -4.49
CA PHE A 24 0.46 -2.49 -4.71
C PHE A 24 0.27 -3.96 -4.36
N ALA A 25 1.10 -4.81 -4.96
CA ALA A 25 1.09 -6.24 -4.70
C ALA A 25 2.51 -6.79 -4.63
N ILE A 26 2.69 -7.79 -3.77
CA ILE A 26 3.93 -8.54 -3.62
C ILE A 26 3.62 -9.97 -4.05
N THR A 27 4.49 -10.54 -4.88
CA THR A 27 4.45 -11.96 -5.26
C THR A 27 5.86 -12.51 -5.16
N THR A 28 6.08 -13.42 -4.20
CA THR A 28 7.37 -14.07 -4.00
C THR A 28 7.24 -15.56 -4.25
N PRO A 29 7.94 -16.11 -5.26
CA PRO A 29 7.93 -17.54 -5.51
C PRO A 29 8.69 -18.27 -4.40
N LEU A 30 8.14 -19.40 -3.97
CA LEU A 30 8.73 -20.27 -2.95
C LEU A 30 9.15 -21.60 -3.57
N PRO A 31 10.22 -22.22 -3.06
CA PRO A 31 10.61 -23.56 -3.48
C PRO A 31 9.50 -24.58 -3.15
N SER A 32 9.48 -25.70 -3.89
CA SER A 32 8.49 -26.76 -3.73
C SER A 32 8.43 -27.28 -2.29
N SER A 33 7.22 -27.50 -1.78
CA SER A 33 7.00 -28.02 -0.42
C SER A 33 7.06 -29.55 -0.36
N SER A 34 7.87 -30.19 -1.19
CA SER A 34 8.07 -31.64 -1.15
C SER A 34 8.59 -32.05 0.24
N SER A 35 8.22 -33.24 0.73
CA SER A 35 8.61 -33.70 2.08
C SER A 35 10.12 -33.78 2.28
N SER A 36 10.89 -33.93 1.19
CA SER A 36 12.36 -33.90 1.17
C SER A 36 12.92 -32.49 1.42
N ASP A 37 12.19 -31.44 1.05
CA ASP A 37 12.70 -30.07 0.98
C ASP A 37 12.09 -29.14 2.04
N LYS A 38 11.42 -29.71 3.05
CA LYS A 38 10.65 -28.94 4.06
C LYS A 38 11.47 -27.88 4.78
N THR A 39 12.72 -28.17 5.15
CA THR A 39 13.60 -27.20 5.82
C THR A 39 13.95 -26.04 4.89
N SER A 40 14.27 -26.33 3.62
CA SER A 40 14.55 -25.31 2.61
C SER A 40 13.31 -24.46 2.33
N HIS A 41 12.14 -25.10 2.21
CA HIS A 41 10.86 -24.42 2.05
C HIS A 41 10.54 -23.47 3.19
N LEU A 42 10.69 -23.93 4.44
CA LEU A 42 10.45 -23.08 5.62
C LEU A 42 11.47 -21.96 5.77
N SER A 43 12.73 -22.18 5.39
CA SER A 43 13.74 -21.11 5.36
C SER A 43 13.35 -20.03 4.35
N ALA A 44 13.12 -20.44 3.09
CA ALA A 44 12.73 -19.52 2.03
C ALA A 44 11.42 -18.79 2.33
N LEU A 45 10.46 -19.45 2.98
CA LEU A 45 9.23 -18.81 3.43
C LEU A 45 9.49 -17.74 4.49
N ARG A 46 10.37 -17.99 5.47
CA ARG A 46 10.70 -16.97 6.49
C ARG A 46 11.39 -15.77 5.88
N ASP A 47 12.35 -16.00 4.99
CA ASP A 47 13.07 -14.94 4.30
C ASP A 47 12.09 -14.12 3.44
N ALA A 48 11.22 -14.78 2.67
CA ALA A 48 10.19 -14.13 1.88
C ALA A 48 9.20 -13.31 2.73
N ILE A 49 8.87 -13.76 3.94
CA ILE A 49 8.01 -13.02 4.88
C ILE A 49 8.72 -11.76 5.39
N ALA A 50 10.00 -11.87 5.77
CA ALA A 50 10.77 -10.72 6.25
C ALA A 50 10.88 -9.66 5.14
N ASP A 51 11.21 -10.07 3.91
CA ASP A 51 11.31 -9.17 2.77
C ASP A 51 9.96 -8.51 2.43
N ALA A 52 8.87 -9.29 2.48
CA ALA A 52 7.53 -8.76 2.25
C ALA A 52 7.14 -7.75 3.34
N GLN A 53 7.48 -8.01 4.60
CA GLN A 53 7.22 -7.10 5.71
C GLN A 53 7.98 -5.79 5.54
N ASP A 54 9.27 -5.84 5.20
CA ASP A 54 10.08 -4.66 4.98
C ASP A 54 9.55 -3.82 3.81
N THR A 55 9.14 -4.50 2.72
CA THR A 55 8.53 -3.85 1.55
C THR A 55 7.22 -3.17 1.95
N ILE A 56 6.31 -3.86 2.64
CA ILE A 56 5.04 -3.31 3.10
C ILE A 56 5.26 -2.09 4.00
N ASN A 57 6.18 -2.18 4.96
CA ASN A 57 6.47 -1.08 5.88
C ASN A 57 6.97 0.15 5.13
N LYS A 58 7.89 -0.04 4.17
CA LYS A 58 8.40 1.04 3.34
C LYS A 58 7.28 1.69 2.52
N GLU A 59 6.48 0.88 1.84
CA GLU A 59 5.38 1.31 0.98
C GLU A 59 4.29 2.06 1.75
N LEU A 60 3.93 1.59 2.95
CA LEU A 60 2.95 2.26 3.81
C LEU A 60 3.52 3.54 4.43
N THR A 61 4.80 3.57 4.79
CA THR A 61 5.45 4.78 5.31
C THR A 61 5.50 5.89 4.27
N ALA A 62 5.89 5.56 3.04
CA ALA A 62 5.88 6.52 1.94
C ALA A 62 4.46 7.10 1.70
N ARG A 63 3.43 6.23 1.69
CA ARG A 63 2.04 6.69 1.53
C ARG A 63 1.55 7.54 2.69
N MET A 64 1.97 7.28 3.93
CA MET A 64 1.63 8.16 5.07
C MET A 64 2.24 9.55 4.91
N GLU A 65 3.46 9.65 4.36
CA GLU A 65 4.09 10.94 4.07
C GLU A 65 3.36 11.68 2.94
N GLU A 66 2.96 10.97 1.89
CA GLU A 66 2.13 11.50 0.81
C GLU A 66 0.77 12.01 1.31
N ASP A 67 0.08 11.23 2.14
CA ASP A 67 -1.20 11.60 2.74
C ASP A 67 -1.04 12.85 3.62
N LYS A 68 0.00 12.91 4.44
CA LYS A 68 0.29 14.10 5.27
C LYS A 68 0.54 15.35 4.44
N ALA A 69 1.26 15.22 3.33
CA ALA A 69 1.50 16.35 2.42
C ALA A 69 0.20 16.81 1.75
N ARG A 70 -0.66 15.87 1.36
CA ARG A 70 -1.97 16.15 0.78
C ARG A 70 -2.88 16.88 1.76
N ASP A 71 -2.97 16.40 3.00
CA ASP A 71 -3.80 17.02 4.05
C ASP A 71 -3.32 18.45 4.38
N ALA A 72 -2.01 18.66 4.48
CA ALA A 72 -1.44 19.99 4.69
C ALA A 72 -1.75 20.95 3.52
N SER A 73 -1.72 20.45 2.28
CA SER A 73 -2.09 21.26 1.11
C SER A 73 -3.59 21.59 1.06
N ALA A 74 -4.45 20.66 1.48
CA ALA A 74 -5.88 20.87 1.53
C ALA A 74 -6.24 21.96 2.56
N ALA A 75 -5.63 21.92 3.75
CA ALA A 75 -5.81 22.94 4.77
C ALA A 75 -5.34 24.33 4.29
N ALA A 76 -4.20 24.42 3.60
CA ALA A 76 -3.70 25.69 3.06
C ALA A 76 -4.62 26.29 1.97
N VAL A 77 -5.27 25.43 1.16
CA VAL A 77 -6.26 25.88 0.16
C VAL A 77 -7.56 26.35 0.82
N ASP A 78 -7.94 25.74 1.96
CA ASP A 78 -9.11 26.14 2.73
C ASP A 78 -8.90 27.51 3.39
N ASP A 79 -7.78 27.69 4.09
CA ASP A 79 -7.39 28.97 4.70
C ASP A 79 -7.32 30.11 3.66
N ALA A 80 -6.72 29.87 2.48
CA ALA A 80 -6.65 30.87 1.42
C ALA A 80 -8.03 31.28 0.87
N LYS A 81 -8.97 30.33 0.76
CA LYS A 81 -10.35 30.64 0.35
C LYS A 81 -11.12 31.40 1.43
N GLU A 82 -10.88 31.09 2.71
CA GLU A 82 -11.48 31.84 3.81
C GLU A 82 -10.95 33.29 3.86
N GLU A 83 -9.65 33.51 3.63
CA GLU A 83 -9.05 34.85 3.58
C GLU A 83 -9.55 35.70 2.39
N GLU A 84 -9.78 35.11 1.22
CA GLU A 84 -10.32 35.82 0.05
C GLU A 84 -11.75 36.33 0.27
N ASN A 85 -12.53 35.67 1.12
CA ASN A 85 -13.90 36.08 1.48
C ASN A 85 -13.96 37.10 2.63
N TYR A 86 -12.83 37.39 3.30
CA TYR A 86 -12.76 38.35 4.40
C TYR A 86 -12.71 39.83 3.96
N GLY A 87 -12.56 40.08 2.65
CA GLY A 87 -12.47 41.42 2.06
C GLY A 87 -13.77 41.94 1.41
N GLU A 88 -14.81 41.11 1.35
CA GLU A 88 -16.13 41.50 0.85
C GLU A 88 -17.10 41.49 2.03
N GLU A 89 -17.26 42.65 2.66
CA GLU A 89 -18.35 42.88 3.62
C GLU A 89 -19.66 42.59 2.85
N VAL A 90 -20.21 41.38 2.97
CA VAL A 90 -21.60 41.11 2.58
C VAL A 90 -22.46 41.90 3.55
N GLN A 91 -22.66 43.16 3.20
CA GLN A 91 -23.68 44.01 3.74
C GLN A 91 -25.00 43.35 3.35
N GLU A 92 -25.47 42.42 4.20
CA GLU A 92 -26.85 41.98 4.17
C GLU A 92 -27.70 43.24 4.30
N GLY A 93 -28.26 43.66 3.16
CA GLY A 93 -29.16 44.79 3.08
C GLY A 93 -30.41 44.47 3.88
N ASP A 94 -30.55 45.18 5.00
CA ASP A 94 -31.79 45.28 5.76
C ASP A 94 -32.68 46.31 5.03
N ASP A 95 -33.67 45.83 4.28
CA ASP A 95 -34.86 46.59 3.81
C ASP A 95 -36.13 45.72 3.89
#